data_AF-A0A652LB04-F1
#
_entry.id   AF-A0A652LB04-F1
#
_cell.length_a   1.000
_cell.length_b   1.000
_cell.length_c   1.000
_cell.angle_alpha   90.00
_cell.angle_beta   90.00
_cell.angle_gamma   90.00
#
_symmetry.space_group_name_H-M   'P 1'
#
loop_
_entity.id
_entity.type
_entity.pdbx_description
1 polymer ?
#
loop_
_entity_poly.entity_id
_entity_poly.type
_entity_poly.pdbx_seq_one_letter_code
_entity_poly.pdbx_strand_id
1 'polypeptide(L)' 'MLRNGLEPWHLLILGIVVIMLFGSKKLPESARALGQSLRILKSETKAMRDDDAAPGTAPGRTAPAQPSAPEGGTGA' A
#
# COMPACT_ATOMS: atom_id res chain seq x y z
N MET A 1 -5.21 4.03 35.93
CA MET A 1 -4.13 5.06 35.87
C MET A 1 -3.38 5.04 34.52
N LEU A 2 -4.03 4.62 33.42
CA LEU A 2 -3.41 4.38 32.10
C LEU A 2 -3.95 5.34 31.00
N ARG A 3 -4.59 6.44 31.39
CA ARG A 3 -5.45 7.24 30.50
C ARG A 3 -4.83 8.54 29.97
N ASN A 4 -3.52 8.75 30.18
CA ASN A 4 -2.77 9.90 29.65
C ASN A 4 -1.67 9.52 28.64
N GLY A 5 -1.48 8.23 28.31
CA GLY A 5 -0.37 7.77 27.46
C GLY A 5 -0.53 8.03 25.95
N LEU A 6 -1.70 8.51 25.52
CA LEU A 6 -2.03 8.74 24.11
C LEU A 6 -2.79 10.06 23.93
N GLU A 7 -2.49 11.08 24.73
CA GLU A 7 -3.00 12.41 24.38
C GLU A 7 -2.46 12.75 22.98
N PRO A 8 -3.34 13.07 22.01
CA PRO A 8 -2.97 13.36 20.63
C PRO A 8 -1.83 14.40 20.52
N TRP A 9 -1.71 15.24 21.55
CA TRP A 9 -0.65 16.21 21.71
C TRP A 9 0.77 15.62 21.71
N HIS A 10 1.00 14.47 22.35
CA HIS A 10 2.31 13.82 22.38
C HIS A 10 2.71 13.27 21.02
N LEU A 11 1.74 12.71 20.27
CA LEU A 11 1.97 12.25 18.90
C LEU A 11 2.30 13.40 17.96
N LEU A 12 1.68 14.57 18.16
CA LEU A 12 2.00 15.77 17.40
C LEU A 12 3.45 16.21 17.64
N ILE A 13 3.89 16.26 18.90
CA ILE A 13 5.27 16.59 19.27
C ILE A 13 6.26 15.56 18.70
N LEU A 14 5.96 14.28 18.84
CA LEU A 14 6.80 13.22 18.26
C LEU A 14 6.89 13.35 16.75
N GLY A 15 5.78 13.63 16.07
CA GLY A 15 5.74 13.88 14.63
C GLY A 15 6.64 15.05 14.23
N ILE A 16 6.58 16.17 14.97
CA ILE A 16 7.45 17.33 14.74
C ILE A 16 8.93 16.96 14.91
N VAL A 17 9.28 16.24 15.98
CA VAL A 17 10.66 15.81 16.26
C VAL A 17 11.18 14.89 15.15
N VAL A 18 10.37 13.92 14.70
CA VAL A 18 10.76 13.02 13.60
C VAL A 18 10.93 13.79 12.28
N ILE A 19 10.05 14.76 11.98
CA ILE A 19 10.21 15.65 10.81
C ILE A 19 11.49 16.47 10.91
N MET A 20 11.87 16.94 12.10
CA MET A 20 13.12 17.70 12.31
C MET A 20 14.37 16.84 12.08
N LEU A 21 14.37 15.60 12.57
CA LEU A 21 15.50 14.66 12.46
C LEU A 21 15.66 14.08 11.06
N PHE A 22 14.56 13.63 10.45
CA PHE A 22 14.58 12.96 9.15
C PHE A 22 14.40 13.94 7.98
N GLY A 23 13.77 15.09 8.21
CA GLY A 23 13.42 16.05 7.17
C GLY A 23 12.07 15.76 6.50
N SER A 24 11.40 16.83 6.07
CA SER A 24 10.02 16.82 5.53
C SER A 24 9.81 15.93 4.29
N LYS A 25 10.86 15.65 3.51
CA LYS A 25 10.78 14.79 2.30
C LYS A 25 11.09 13.31 2.57
N LYS A 26 11.89 12.99 3.60
CA LYS A 26 12.38 11.63 3.84
C LYS A 26 11.45 10.79 4.70
N LEU A 27 10.69 11.43 5.58
CA LEU A 27 9.64 10.78 6.37
C LEU A 27 8.55 10.13 5.49
N PRO A 28 7.89 10.87 4.57
CA PRO A 28 6.86 10.28 3.71
C PRO A 28 7.44 9.29 2.71
N GLU A 29 8.68 9.50 2.24
CA GLU A 29 9.34 8.58 1.32
C GLU A 29 9.66 7.23 1.98
N SER A 30 10.26 7.26 3.17
CA SER A 30 10.56 6.04 3.95
C SER A 30 9.27 5.31 4.35
N ALA A 31 8.25 6.04 4.79
CA ALA A 31 6.94 5.46 5.11
C ALA A 31 6.27 4.83 3.88
N ARG A 32 6.40 5.44 2.69
CA ARG A 32 5.87 4.88 1.43
C ARG A 32 6.62 3.61 1.03
N ALA A 33 7.95 3.60 1.09
CA ALA A 33 8.76 2.43 0.77
C ALA A 33 8.47 1.25 1.73
N LEU A 34 8.41 1.53 3.04
CA LEU A 34 8.05 0.53 4.05
C LEU A 34 6.59 0.08 3.90
N GLY A 35 5.67 1.00 3.62
CA GLY A 35 4.25 0.69 3.38
C GLY A 35 4.03 -0.18 2.15
N GLN A 36 4.81 0.02 1.09
CA GLN A 36 4.76 -0.83 -0.11
C GLN A 36 5.25 -2.25 0.19
N SER A 37 6.35 -2.40 0.95
CA SER A 37 6.83 -3.71 1.43
C SER A 37 5.76 -4.38 2.30
N LEU A 38 5.24 -3.69 3.32
CA LEU A 38 4.18 -4.20 4.18
C LEU A 38 2.91 -4.58 3.41
N ARG A 39 2.56 -3.87 2.33
CA ARG A 39 1.39 -4.19 1.51
C ARG A 39 1.56 -5.49 0.73
N ILE A 40 2.78 -5.77 0.23
CA ILE A 40 3.10 -7.04 -0.44
C ILE A 40 2.97 -8.17 0.58
N LEU A 41 3.65 -8.03 1.72
CA LEU A 41 3.59 -9.01 2.82
C LEU A 41 2.15 -9.21 3.32
N LYS A 42 1.38 -8.13 3.43
CA LYS A 42 -0.05 -8.17 3.83
C LYS A 42 -0.89 -8.91 2.80
N SER A 43 -0.63 -8.73 1.51
CA SER A 43 -1.36 -9.41 0.43
C SER A 43 -1.06 -10.90 0.40
N GLU A 44 0.21 -11.29 0.57
CA GLU A 44 0.62 -12.69 0.68
C GLU A 44 0.06 -13.33 1.96
N THR A 45 0.17 -12.65 3.11
CA THR A 45 -0.41 -13.15 4.37
C THR A 45 -1.94 -13.25 4.30
N LYS A 46 -2.59 -12.34 3.58
CA LYS A 46 -4.05 -12.37 3.39
C LYS A 46 -4.47 -13.54 2.50
N ALA A 47 -3.75 -13.82 1.42
CA ALA A 47 -4.01 -14.98 0.58
C ALA A 47 -3.92 -16.30 1.39
N MET A 48 -2.90 -16.45 2.24
CA MET A 48 -2.80 -17.61 3.13
C MET A 48 -3.95 -17.69 4.15
N ARG A 49 -4.48 -16.55 4.58
CA ARG A 49 -5.56 -16.50 5.58
C ARG A 49 -6.96 -16.67 4.96
N ASP A 50 -7.14 -16.23 3.72
CA ASP A 50 -8.36 -16.40 2.93
C ASP A 50 -8.43 -17.80 2.30
N ASP A 51 -7.30 -18.48 2.04
CA ASP A 51 -7.29 -19.89 1.58
C ASP A 51 -7.84 -20.88 2.64
N ASP A 52 -7.82 -20.51 3.92
CA ASP A 52 -8.49 -21.24 5.02
C ASP A 52 -10.02 -20.99 5.03
N ALA A 53 -10.52 -20.03 4.26
CA ALA A 53 -11.92 -19.63 4.17
C ALA A 53 -12.34 -19.39 2.71
N ALA A 54 -12.51 -20.46 1.92
CA ALA A 54 -13.18 -20.58 0.61
C ALA A 54 -13.32 -19.33 -0.32
N PRO A 55 -12.91 -19.42 -1.61
CA PRO A 55 -12.59 -18.26 -2.44
C PRO A 55 -13.81 -17.57 -3.04
N GLY A 56 -13.83 -16.24 -2.97
CA GLY A 56 -14.77 -15.41 -3.73
C GLY A 56 -14.36 -13.94 -3.76
N THR A 57 -13.96 -13.49 -4.96
CA THR A 57 -13.74 -12.08 -5.36
C THR A 57 -12.33 -11.51 -5.11
N ALA A 58 -11.51 -11.57 -6.16
CA ALA A 58 -10.38 -10.66 -6.35
C ALA A 58 -10.88 -9.25 -6.72
N PRO A 59 -10.54 -8.18 -5.99
CA PRO A 59 -10.77 -6.82 -6.45
C PRO A 59 -9.54 -6.30 -7.20
N GLY A 60 -9.73 -5.97 -8.47
CA GLY A 60 -9.01 -4.86 -9.12
C GLY A 60 -7.66 -5.20 -9.74
N ARG A 61 -7.68 -5.86 -10.90
CA ARG A 61 -6.64 -5.68 -11.91
C ARG A 61 -7.04 -4.51 -12.80
N THR A 62 -6.70 -3.29 -12.39
CA THR A 62 -6.72 -2.13 -13.28
C THR A 62 -5.43 -2.17 -14.10
N ALA A 63 -5.52 -2.61 -15.35
CA ALA A 63 -4.51 -2.35 -16.37
C ALA A 63 -5.23 -1.98 -17.68
N PRO A 64 -4.69 -1.03 -18.45
CA PRO A 64 -5.45 -0.10 -19.27
C PRO A 64 -5.96 -0.73 -20.57
N ALA A 65 -7.06 -0.19 -21.09
CA ALA A 65 -7.53 -0.46 -22.45
C ALA A 65 -6.37 -0.29 -23.46
N GLN A 66 -5.89 -1.40 -23.99
CA GLN A 66 -5.04 -1.43 -25.18
C GLN A 66 -5.99 -1.72 -26.36
N PRO A 67 -6.23 -0.76 -27.26
CA PRO A 67 -7.16 -0.94 -28.37
C PRO A 67 -6.65 -2.05 -29.29
N SER A 68 -7.51 -3.04 -29.53
CA SER A 68 -7.34 -4.08 -30.54
C SER A 68 -7.07 -3.43 -31.89
N ALA A 69 -5.85 -3.57 -32.42
CA ALA A 69 -5.58 -3.26 -33.81
C ALA A 69 -6.20 -4.39 -34.66
N PRO A 70 -7.07 -4.08 -35.64
CA PRO A 70 -7.66 -5.09 -36.50
C PRO A 70 -6.57 -5.68 -37.40
N GLU A 71 -6.39 -7.00 -37.32
CA GLU A 71 -5.64 -7.77 -38.32
C GLU A 71 -6.27 -7.54 -39.70
N GLY A 72 -5.59 -6.74 -40.52
CA GLY A 72 -5.91 -6.51 -41.92
C GLY A 72 -4.74 -6.92 -42.80
N GLY A 73 -4.97 -7.94 -43.63
CA GLY A 73 -4.14 -8.31 -44.78
C GLY A 73 -2.92 -9.19 -44.42
N THR A 74 -2.53 -10.19 -45.21
CA THR A 74 -2.92 -10.56 -46.57
C THR A 74 -2.28 -11.91 -46.83
N GLY A 75 -3.03 -12.84 -47.43
CA GLY A 75 -2.44 -14.04 -48.02
C GLY A 75 -1.58 -13.66 -49.22
N ALA A 76 -0.38 -14.23 -49.28
CA ALA A 76 0.48 -14.32 -50.44
C ALA A 76 1.14 -15.69 -50.42
#